data_AF-A0A8J4YJ04-F1
#
_entry.id   AF-A0A8J4YJ04-F1
#
_cell.length_a   1.000
_cell.length_b   1.000
_cell.length_c   1.000
_cell.angle_alpha   90.00
_cell.angle_beta   90.00
_cell.angle_gamma   90.00
#
_symmetry.space_group_name_H-M   'P 1'
#
loop_
_entity.id
_entity.type
_entity.pdbx_description
1 polymer ?
#
loop_
_entity_poly.entity_id
_entity_poly.type
_entity_poly.pdbx_seq_one_letter_code
_entity_poly.pdbx_strand_id
1 'polypeptide(L)'
;MNLPSRDYVLSRATRTQMGPGKTQHGMLVRMQRWSPTGKELRLKGINRIGNLLVPNNNYCKFEDWVMPILDTMLQEQREEGTNWTPSKIIKRLGSEMDDPTSIAYWASRNNIPVFSPALTDGSLGDMMYFHGIKSPGLVVDINEAAAGSSIMMAEISSSFLVLYVGLRGPLEESYDPW
;
A
#
# COMPACT_ATOMS: atom_id res chain seq x y z
N MET A 1 34.09 -29.38 7.58
CA MET A 1 34.08 -29.08 6.13
C MET A 1 33.11 -27.94 5.92
N ASN A 2 33.62 -26.72 5.78
CA ASN A 2 32.81 -25.51 5.58
C ASN A 2 32.41 -25.42 4.11
N LEU A 3 31.12 -25.52 3.82
CA LEU A 3 30.58 -25.20 2.50
C LEU A 3 30.32 -23.68 2.44
N PRO A 4 30.78 -22.97 1.39
CA PRO A 4 30.57 -21.54 1.28
C PRO A 4 29.08 -21.26 1.05
N SER A 5 28.54 -20.32 1.83
CA SER A 5 27.24 -19.71 1.63
C SER A 5 27.16 -19.14 0.22
N ARG A 6 26.35 -19.75 -0.64
CA ARG A 6 25.98 -19.17 -1.94
C ARG A 6 25.12 -17.94 -1.66
N ASP A 7 25.76 -16.78 -1.65
CA ASP A 7 25.10 -15.49 -1.81
C ASP A 7 24.37 -15.51 -3.15
N TYR A 8 23.06 -15.72 -3.11
CA TYR A 8 22.20 -15.37 -4.24
C TYR A 8 22.19 -13.85 -4.33
N VAL A 9 23.17 -13.33 -5.07
CA VAL A 9 23.17 -11.95 -5.57
C VAL A 9 22.00 -11.82 -6.54
N LEU A 10 20.80 -11.58 -6.02
CA LEU A 10 19.72 -10.95 -6.78
C LEU A 10 20.03 -9.45 -6.86
N SER A 11 21.15 -9.10 -7.51
CA SER A 11 21.40 -7.74 -8.00
C SER A 11 20.84 -7.61 -9.41
N ARG A 12 19.52 -7.63 -9.51
CA ARG A 12 18.83 -6.99 -10.63
C ARG A 12 17.68 -6.17 -10.06
N ALA A 13 18.05 -5.12 -9.32
CA ALA A 13 17.29 -3.89 -9.48
C ALA A 13 17.38 -3.57 -10.98
N THR A 14 16.27 -3.69 -11.69
CA THR A 14 16.13 -3.17 -13.05
C THR A 14 16.50 -1.69 -12.99
N ARG A 15 17.74 -1.38 -13.36
CA ARG A 15 18.19 -0.01 -13.58
C ARG A 15 17.55 0.44 -14.89
N THR A 16 16.26 0.77 -14.84
CA THR A 16 15.61 1.51 -15.92
C THR A 16 16.24 2.90 -15.90
N GLN A 17 17.11 3.17 -16.87
CA GLN A 17 17.63 4.52 -17.07
C GLN A 17 16.46 5.38 -17.57
N MET A 18 16.06 6.37 -16.77
CA MET A 18 15.10 7.41 -17.15
C MET A 18 15.75 8.77 -16.86
N GLY A 19 15.43 9.75 -17.71
CA GLY A 19 16.14 11.02 -17.86
C GLY A 19 16.32 11.90 -16.61
N PRO A 20 17.11 12.98 -16.72
CA PRO A 20 17.53 13.79 -15.59
C PRO A 20 16.34 14.52 -14.95
N GLY A 21 16.15 14.33 -13.65
CA GLY A 21 15.12 15.00 -12.85
C GLY A 21 14.10 14.09 -12.16
N LYS A 22 14.12 12.77 -12.38
CA LYS A 22 13.19 11.82 -11.73
C LYS A 22 13.79 11.22 -10.46
N THR A 23 13.26 11.60 -9.29
CA THR A 23 13.67 11.06 -7.99
C THR A 23 13.27 9.58 -7.87
N GLN A 24 14.24 8.72 -7.56
CA GLN A 24 14.06 7.29 -7.50
C GLN A 24 13.35 6.89 -6.19
N HIS A 25 12.03 6.67 -6.24
CA HIS A 25 11.27 6.13 -5.10
C HIS A 25 11.34 4.60 -5.05
N GLY A 26 12.53 4.03 -5.25
CA GLY A 26 12.74 2.59 -5.10
C GLY A 26 12.58 2.20 -3.63
N MET A 27 11.41 1.70 -3.26
CA MET A 27 11.19 1.05 -1.96
C MET A 27 11.82 -0.34 -2.00
N LEU A 28 12.65 -0.63 -1.01
CA LEU A 28 13.40 -1.88 -0.95
C LEU A 28 12.60 -2.92 -0.18
N VAL A 29 12.24 -4.03 -0.82
CA VAL A 29 11.70 -5.21 -0.14
C VAL A 29 12.65 -6.38 -0.41
N ARG A 30 13.01 -7.13 0.64
CA ARG A 30 13.94 -8.26 0.51
C ARG A 30 13.32 -9.54 1.06
N MET A 31 13.43 -10.62 0.30
CA MET A 31 13.08 -11.96 0.78
C MET A 31 14.18 -12.51 1.69
N GLN A 32 13.80 -13.19 2.76
CA GLN A 32 14.73 -13.86 3.68
C GLN A 32 14.45 -15.34 3.82
N ARG A 33 15.53 -16.09 4.06
CA ARG A 33 15.53 -17.54 4.27
C ARG A 33 15.64 -17.93 5.75
N TRP A 34 16.29 -17.10 6.56
CA TRP A 34 16.44 -17.29 8.01
C TRP A 34 15.46 -16.40 8.77
N SER A 35 15.08 -16.79 10.00
CA SER A 35 14.12 -16.07 10.83
C SER A 35 14.82 -15.28 11.96
N PRO A 36 15.32 -14.06 11.70
CA PRO A 36 15.75 -13.17 12.77
C PRO A 36 14.57 -12.87 13.71
N THR A 37 14.87 -12.64 14.98
CA THR A 37 13.84 -12.40 15.99
C THR A 37 13.20 -11.02 15.77
N GLY A 38 11.93 -10.87 16.19
CA GLY A 38 11.24 -9.58 16.07
C GLY A 38 11.96 -8.44 16.80
N LYS A 39 12.59 -8.74 17.95
CA LYS A 39 13.39 -7.78 18.71
C LYS A 39 14.58 -7.26 17.91
N GLU A 40 15.35 -8.14 17.27
CA GLU A 40 16.50 -7.75 16.45
C GLU A 40 16.09 -6.90 15.24
N LEU A 41 14.99 -7.29 14.59
CA LEU A 41 14.45 -6.54 13.46
C LEU A 41 13.99 -5.14 13.87
N ARG A 42 13.30 -5.03 15.02
CA ARG A 42 12.82 -3.74 15.53
C ARG A 42 13.97 -2.81 15.91
N LEU A 43 15.04 -3.33 16.50
CA LEU A 43 16.26 -2.59 16.82
C LEU A 43 16.95 -2.06 15.56
N LYS A 44 16.87 -2.80 14.46
CA LYS A 44 17.41 -2.40 13.15
C LYS A 44 16.47 -1.54 12.32
N GLY A 45 15.26 -1.24 12.83
CA GLY A 45 14.25 -0.51 12.08
C GLY A 45 13.80 -1.24 10.81
N ILE A 46 13.56 -2.55 10.90
CA ILE A 46 13.07 -3.36 9.78
C ILE A 46 11.74 -4.01 10.16
N ASN A 47 10.73 -3.81 9.30
CA ASN A 47 9.43 -4.44 9.41
C ASN A 47 9.41 -5.78 8.65
N ARG A 48 8.63 -6.75 9.15
CA ARG A 48 8.54 -8.09 8.57
C ARG A 48 7.11 -8.40 8.15
N ILE A 49 6.95 -8.90 6.93
CA ILE A 49 5.70 -9.42 6.36
C ILE A 49 5.96 -10.86 5.90
N GLY A 50 5.61 -11.85 6.73
CA GLY A 50 5.99 -13.24 6.47
C GLY A 50 7.52 -13.41 6.38
N ASN A 51 8.01 -13.76 5.20
CA ASN A 51 9.45 -13.88 4.89
C ASN A 51 10.02 -12.66 4.13
N LEU A 52 9.25 -11.57 4.02
CA LEU A 52 9.67 -10.32 3.40
C LEU A 52 10.08 -9.31 4.47
N LEU A 53 11.16 -8.59 4.22
CA LEU A 53 11.68 -7.53 5.06
C LEU A 53 11.58 -6.17 4.36
N VAL A 54 11.04 -5.20 5.09
CA VAL A 54 10.76 -3.83 4.64
C VAL A 54 11.48 -2.85 5.59
N PRO A 55 12.56 -2.18 5.15
CA PRO A 55 13.24 -1.19 5.99
C PRO A 55 12.34 0.00 6.32
N ASN A 56 12.44 0.55 7.54
CA ASN A 56 11.67 1.71 7.97
C ASN A 56 11.87 2.94 7.07
N ASN A 57 13.06 3.07 6.44
CA ASN A 57 13.35 4.13 5.49
C ASN A 57 12.36 4.18 4.30
N ASN A 58 11.73 3.05 3.94
CA ASN A 58 10.67 3.06 2.92
C ASN A 58 9.46 3.89 3.38
N TYR A 59 9.12 3.86 4.67
CA TYR A 59 8.01 4.60 5.24
C TYR A 59 8.34 6.09 5.39
N CYS A 60 9.61 6.45 5.68
CA CYS A 60 10.04 7.85 5.65
C CYS A 60 9.93 8.44 4.23
N LYS A 61 10.39 7.71 3.21
CA LYS A 61 10.22 8.14 1.81
C LYS A 61 8.75 8.23 1.41
N PHE A 62 7.91 7.34 1.94
CA PHE A 62 6.48 7.37 1.71
C PHE A 62 5.83 8.61 2.34
N GLU A 63 6.22 8.95 3.57
CA GLU A 63 5.80 10.18 4.25
C GLU A 63 6.15 11.42 3.43
N ASP A 64 7.43 11.57 3.04
CA ASP A 64 7.92 12.71 2.26
C ASP A 64 7.13 12.89 0.95
N TRP A 65 6.71 11.79 0.33
CA TRP A 65 5.95 11.79 -0.92
C TRP A 65 4.46 12.08 -0.70
N VAL A 66 3.83 11.49 0.31
CA VAL A 66 2.37 11.55 0.47
C VAL A 66 1.90 12.83 1.18
N MET A 67 2.69 13.38 2.10
CA MET A 67 2.32 14.59 2.86
C MET A 67 1.89 15.79 1.99
N PRO A 68 2.67 16.21 0.96
CA PRO A 68 2.25 17.33 0.10
C PRO A 68 0.97 17.03 -0.72
N ILE A 69 0.72 15.74 -1.01
CA ILE A 69 -0.52 15.32 -1.69
C ILE A 69 -1.71 15.47 -0.75
N LEU A 70 -1.57 15.09 0.54
CA LEU A 70 -2.61 15.28 1.55
C LEU A 70 -2.93 16.75 1.79
N ASP A 71 -1.92 17.63 1.75
CA ASP A 71 -2.12 19.08 1.82
C ASP A 71 -2.96 19.58 0.65
N THR A 72 -2.63 19.16 -0.57
CA THR A 72 -3.39 19.51 -1.78
C THR A 72 -4.81 18.98 -1.70
N MET A 73 -5.00 17.73 -1.26
CA MET A 73 -6.32 17.13 -1.09
C MET A 73 -7.17 17.89 -0.06
N LEU A 74 -6.58 18.33 1.05
CA LEU A 74 -7.27 19.13 2.04
C LEU A 74 -7.68 20.50 1.48
N GLN A 75 -6.82 21.11 0.66
CA GLN A 75 -7.13 22.35 -0.03
C GLN A 75 -8.31 22.17 -0.99
N GLU A 76 -8.27 21.18 -1.87
CA GLU A 76 -9.35 20.86 -2.82
C GLU A 76 -10.67 20.58 -2.07
N GLN A 77 -10.62 19.87 -0.95
CA GLN A 77 -11.81 19.65 -0.11
C GLN A 77 -12.40 20.95 0.44
N ARG A 78 -11.55 21.91 0.85
CA ARG A 78 -11.98 23.18 1.45
C ARG A 78 -12.46 24.20 0.42
N GLU A 79 -11.77 24.28 -0.71
CA GLU A 79 -11.96 25.33 -1.72
C GLU A 79 -12.95 24.90 -2.81
N GLU A 80 -12.88 23.63 -3.23
CA GLU A 80 -13.70 23.09 -4.33
C GLU A 80 -14.85 22.22 -3.83
N GLY A 81 -14.88 21.89 -2.52
CA GLY A 81 -15.89 21.02 -1.93
C GLY A 81 -15.72 19.55 -2.34
N THR A 82 -14.50 19.13 -2.71
CA THR A 82 -14.24 17.74 -3.12
C THR A 82 -14.56 16.76 -1.99
N ASN A 83 -15.55 15.87 -2.19
CA ASN A 83 -15.78 14.75 -1.27
C ASN A 83 -14.79 13.62 -1.57
N TRP A 84 -13.79 13.43 -0.69
CA TRP A 84 -12.81 12.37 -0.85
C TRP A 84 -13.39 11.02 -0.42
N THR A 85 -13.19 10.01 -1.25
CA THR A 85 -13.51 8.62 -0.95
C THR A 85 -12.27 7.77 -1.13
N PRO A 86 -12.17 6.57 -0.51
CA PRO A 86 -11.01 5.71 -0.70
C PRO A 86 -10.62 5.46 -2.16
N SER A 87 -11.60 5.28 -3.06
CA SER A 87 -11.33 5.06 -4.48
C SER A 87 -10.80 6.31 -5.19
N LYS A 88 -11.34 7.51 -4.87
CA LYS A 88 -10.82 8.78 -5.38
C LYS A 88 -9.38 9.03 -4.91
N ILE A 89 -9.08 8.71 -3.65
CA ILE A 89 -7.72 8.83 -3.09
C ILE A 89 -6.76 7.88 -3.80
N ILE A 90 -7.10 6.59 -3.95
CA ILE A 90 -6.22 5.63 -4.64
C ILE A 90 -5.99 6.05 -6.10
N LYS A 91 -7.03 6.56 -6.79
CA LYS A 91 -6.89 7.10 -8.13
C LYS A 91 -5.94 8.30 -8.17
N ARG A 92 -6.08 9.24 -7.23
CA ARG A 92 -5.20 10.41 -7.10
C ARG A 92 -3.75 9.98 -6.88
N LEU A 93 -3.50 9.11 -5.90
CA LEU A 93 -2.16 8.58 -5.61
C LEU A 93 -1.55 7.84 -6.81
N GLY A 94 -2.35 7.09 -7.55
CA GLY A 94 -1.93 6.42 -8.78
C GLY A 94 -1.50 7.40 -9.89
N SER A 95 -2.23 8.50 -10.04
CA SER A 95 -1.87 9.57 -11.00
C SER A 95 -0.60 10.31 -10.60
N GLU A 96 -0.45 10.65 -9.31
CA GLU A 96 0.71 11.40 -8.78
C GLU A 96 2.01 10.58 -8.80
N MET A 97 1.91 9.26 -8.71
CA MET A 97 3.08 8.37 -8.69
C MET A 97 3.84 8.34 -10.02
N ASP A 98 3.14 8.48 -11.16
CA ASP A 98 3.69 8.42 -12.53
C ASP A 98 4.72 7.28 -12.76
N ASP A 99 4.46 6.09 -12.18
CA ASP A 99 5.35 4.94 -12.26
C ASP A 99 4.67 3.76 -12.97
N PRO A 100 5.14 3.34 -14.17
CA PRO A 100 4.55 2.23 -14.92
C PRO A 100 4.73 0.86 -14.25
N THR A 101 5.51 0.77 -13.18
CA THR A 101 5.64 -0.46 -12.36
C THR A 101 4.52 -0.59 -11.31
N SER A 102 3.74 0.47 -11.09
CA SER A 102 2.67 0.52 -10.09
C SER A 102 1.33 0.05 -10.63
N ILE A 103 0.63 -0.77 -9.85
CA ILE A 103 -0.75 -1.18 -10.14
C ILE A 103 -1.69 0.03 -10.04
N ALA A 104 -1.50 0.89 -9.03
CA ALA A 104 -2.35 2.07 -8.82
C ALA A 104 -2.23 3.07 -10.00
N TYR A 105 -1.02 3.21 -10.57
CA TYR A 105 -0.80 4.00 -11.78
C TYR A 105 -1.65 3.50 -12.94
N TRP A 106 -1.59 2.21 -13.26
CA TRP A 106 -2.37 1.64 -14.35
C TRP A 106 -3.87 1.66 -14.08
N ALA A 107 -4.29 1.44 -12.85
CA ALA A 107 -5.69 1.55 -12.47
C ALA A 107 -6.21 2.98 -12.72
N SER A 108 -5.44 3.99 -12.31
CA SER A 108 -5.80 5.40 -12.57
C SER A 108 -5.88 5.72 -14.06
N ARG A 109 -4.84 5.35 -14.83
CA ARG A 109 -4.75 5.62 -16.28
C ARG A 109 -5.85 4.97 -17.11
N ASN A 110 -6.34 3.81 -16.68
CA ASN A 110 -7.39 3.06 -17.38
C ASN A 110 -8.79 3.30 -16.77
N ASN A 111 -8.94 4.25 -15.84
CA ASN A 111 -10.20 4.49 -15.11
C ASN A 111 -10.78 3.23 -14.45
N ILE A 112 -9.92 2.35 -13.95
CA ILE A 112 -10.32 1.16 -13.19
C ILE A 112 -10.44 1.57 -11.72
N PRO A 113 -11.65 1.52 -11.13
CA PRO A 113 -11.82 1.89 -9.73
C PRO A 113 -11.20 0.83 -8.81
N VAL A 114 -10.48 1.29 -7.78
CA VAL A 114 -9.94 0.44 -6.72
C VAL A 114 -10.64 0.80 -5.42
N PHE A 115 -11.28 -0.18 -4.79
CA PHE A 115 -12.03 0.03 -3.55
C PHE A 115 -11.28 -0.57 -2.36
N SER A 116 -11.10 0.24 -1.32
CA SER A 116 -10.55 -0.20 -0.03
C SER A 116 -11.28 0.54 1.10
N PRO A 117 -12.39 0.00 1.63
CA PRO A 117 -13.18 0.67 2.68
C PRO A 117 -12.38 0.95 3.96
N ALA A 118 -11.41 0.08 4.27
CA ALA A 118 -10.48 0.24 5.39
C ALA A 118 -9.14 0.86 4.95
N LEU A 119 -9.18 1.93 4.13
CA LEU A 119 -7.97 2.58 3.60
C LEU A 119 -7.01 3.08 4.70
N THR A 120 -7.54 3.37 5.88
CA THR A 120 -6.78 3.86 7.04
C THR A 120 -6.09 2.75 7.84
N ASP A 121 -6.34 1.47 7.56
CA ASP A 121 -5.69 0.35 8.27
C ASP A 121 -4.34 0.01 7.62
N GLY A 122 -3.36 0.91 7.79
CA GLY A 122 -2.01 0.74 7.27
C GLY A 122 -1.20 2.03 7.29
N SER A 123 -0.05 2.03 6.61
CA SER A 123 0.87 3.17 6.64
C SER A 123 0.28 4.47 6.11
N LEU A 124 -0.67 4.39 5.17
CA LEU A 124 -1.40 5.58 4.71
C LEU A 124 -2.26 6.21 5.82
N GLY A 125 -2.87 5.38 6.66
CA GLY A 125 -3.62 5.84 7.82
C GLY A 125 -2.75 6.55 8.85
N ASP A 126 -1.55 6.05 9.11
CA ASP A 126 -0.57 6.75 9.97
C ASP A 126 -0.25 8.14 9.41
N MET A 127 -0.04 8.25 8.09
CA MET A 127 0.24 9.54 7.44
C MET A 127 -0.95 10.49 7.51
N MET A 128 -2.18 9.98 7.28
CA MET A 128 -3.41 10.77 7.44
C MET A 128 -3.61 11.23 8.89
N TYR A 129 -3.27 10.40 9.87
CA TYR A 129 -3.33 10.76 11.29
C TYR A 129 -2.35 11.90 11.62
N PHE A 130 -1.07 11.76 11.22
CA PHE A 130 -0.07 12.80 11.46
C PHE A 130 -0.38 14.08 10.70
N HIS A 131 -0.89 13.96 9.47
CA HIS A 131 -1.38 15.10 8.70
C HIS A 131 -2.52 15.80 9.43
N GLY A 132 -3.52 15.07 9.95
CA GLY A 132 -4.64 15.63 10.70
C GLY A 132 -4.25 16.36 11.98
N ILE A 133 -3.15 15.97 12.64
CA ILE A 133 -2.59 16.72 13.78
C ILE A 133 -2.03 18.08 13.34
N LYS A 134 -1.35 18.15 12.19
CA LYS A 134 -0.72 19.37 11.67
C LYS A 134 -1.71 20.29 10.95
N SER A 135 -2.58 19.69 10.13
CA SER A 135 -3.49 20.30 9.17
C SER A 135 -4.87 19.65 9.31
N PRO A 136 -5.65 19.97 10.36
CA PRO A 136 -6.90 19.28 10.66
C PRO A 136 -7.98 19.51 9.59
N GLY A 137 -8.83 18.51 9.37
CA GLY A 137 -10.08 18.65 8.63
C GLY A 137 -10.20 17.85 7.32
N LEU A 138 -9.20 17.06 6.94
CA LEU A 138 -9.34 16.12 5.83
C LEU A 138 -10.38 15.05 6.21
N VAL A 139 -11.40 14.88 5.39
CA VAL A 139 -12.50 13.92 5.62
C VAL A 139 -12.49 12.91 4.49
N VAL A 140 -12.64 11.63 4.84
CA VAL A 140 -12.73 10.54 3.87
C VAL A 140 -14.06 9.84 4.06
N ASP A 141 -14.95 9.98 3.09
CA ASP A 141 -16.28 9.36 3.08
C ASP A 141 -16.20 7.91 2.59
N ILE A 142 -16.44 6.99 3.52
CA ILE A 142 -16.48 5.55 3.26
C ILE A 142 -17.83 5.07 2.71
N ASN A 143 -18.91 5.80 2.97
CA ASN A 143 -20.26 5.39 2.57
C ASN A 143 -20.45 5.56 1.05
N GLU A 144 -19.94 6.66 0.49
CA GLU A 144 -19.95 6.87 -0.96
C GLU A 144 -19.14 5.77 -1.69
N ALA A 145 -18.02 5.32 -1.13
CA ALA A 145 -17.24 4.22 -1.71
C ALA A 145 -17.96 2.87 -1.67
N ALA A 146 -18.70 2.58 -0.60
CA ALA A 146 -19.50 1.35 -0.49
C ALA A 146 -20.63 1.31 -1.52
N ALA A 147 -21.30 2.46 -1.74
CA ALA A 147 -22.33 2.59 -2.77
C ALA A 147 -21.75 2.38 -4.18
N GLY A 148 -20.62 3.02 -4.50
CA GLY A 148 -19.94 2.86 -5.79
C GLY A 148 -19.52 1.42 -6.07
N SER A 149 -19.02 0.70 -5.05
CA SER A 149 -18.69 -0.73 -5.18
C SER A 149 -19.93 -1.56 -5.52
N SER A 150 -21.05 -1.28 -4.86
CA SER A 150 -22.30 -2.04 -5.02
C SER A 150 -22.93 -1.83 -6.40
N ILE A 151 -22.92 -0.60 -6.90
CA ILE A 151 -23.40 -0.25 -8.24
C ILE A 151 -22.57 -0.97 -9.31
N MET A 152 -21.24 -0.95 -9.17
CA MET A 152 -20.35 -1.65 -10.10
C MET A 152 -20.61 -3.15 -10.14
N MET A 153 -20.86 -3.78 -8.99
CA MET A 153 -21.20 -5.21 -8.92
C MET A 153 -22.56 -5.53 -9.57
N ALA A 154 -23.49 -4.58 -9.56
CA ALA A 154 -24.82 -4.76 -10.14
C ALA A 154 -24.87 -4.55 -11.66
N GLU A 155 -24.03 -3.65 -12.22
CA GLU A 155 -24.01 -3.33 -13.65
C GLU A 155 -23.29 -4.37 -14.52
N ILE A 156 -22.30 -5.08 -13.97
CA ILE A 156 -21.48 -6.01 -14.74
C ILE A 156 -22.11 -7.40 -14.70
N SER A 157 -22.33 -8.02 -15.87
CA SER A 157 -22.59 -9.47 -16.00
C SER A 157 -21.31 -10.22 -15.61
N SER A 158 -21.07 -10.35 -14.29
CA SER A 158 -19.72 -10.44 -13.72
C SER A 158 -19.16 -11.85 -13.64
N SER A 159 -17.91 -12.02 -14.09
CA SER A 159 -17.02 -13.09 -13.65
C SER A 159 -16.11 -12.56 -12.53
N PHE A 160 -16.01 -13.30 -11.43
CA PHE A 160 -15.22 -12.90 -10.26
C PHE A 160 -13.92 -13.69 -10.15
N LEU A 161 -12.80 -12.99 -9.96
CA LEU A 161 -11.55 -13.59 -9.49
C LEU A 161 -11.29 -13.09 -8.07
N VAL A 162 -11.43 -13.98 -7.08
CA VAL A 162 -11.20 -13.66 -5.67
C VAL A 162 -9.87 -14.27 -5.24
N LEU A 163 -8.90 -13.42 -4.89
CA LEU A 163 -7.66 -13.83 -4.24
C LEU A 163 -7.80 -13.59 -2.73
N TYR A 164 -7.99 -14.67 -1.96
CA TYR A 164 -8.14 -14.58 -0.51
C TYR A 164 -6.79 -14.32 0.18
N VAL A 165 -6.79 -13.34 1.08
CA VAL A 165 -5.76 -13.17 2.11
C VAL A 165 -6.49 -13.10 3.45
N GLY A 166 -6.77 -14.26 4.03
CA GLY A 166 -7.51 -14.36 5.30
C GLY A 166 -6.60 -14.49 6.51
N LEU A 167 -7.03 -13.97 7.66
CA LEU A 167 -6.54 -14.44 8.96
C LEU A 167 -6.96 -15.91 9.08
N ARG A 168 -5.99 -16.82 9.05
CA ARG A 168 -6.25 -18.22 9.40
C ARG A 168 -6.67 -18.21 10.87
N GLY A 169 -7.95 -18.44 11.16
CA GLY A 169 -8.39 -18.77 12.50
C GLY A 169 -7.61 -19.98 13.01
N PRO A 170 -7.45 -20.17 14.33
CA PRO A 170 -6.85 -21.39 14.85
C PRO A 170 -7.61 -22.57 14.23
N LEU A 171 -6.87 -23.48 13.60
CA LEU A 171 -7.40 -24.78 13.26
C LEU A 171 -7.67 -25.47 14.60
N GLU A 172 -8.91 -25.43 15.08
CA GLU A 172 -9.38 -26.49 15.95
C GLU A 172 -9.38 -27.76 15.10
N GLU A 173 -8.31 -28.52 15.24
CA GLU A 173 -8.24 -29.91 14.84
C GLU A 173 -9.14 -30.69 15.82
N SER A 174 -10.46 -30.52 15.69
CA SER A 174 -11.42 -31.40 16.35
C SER A 174 -11.41 -32.72 15.59
N TYR A 175 -10.45 -33.56 15.93
CA TYR A 175 -10.50 -34.99 15.69
C TYR A 175 -11.72 -35.51 16.46
N ASP A 176 -12.79 -35.86 15.76
CA ASP A 176 -13.95 -36.55 16.34
C ASP A 176 -13.76 -38.06 16.13
N PRO A 177 -13.47 -38.84 17.18
CA PRO A 177 -13.23 -40.27 17.05
C PRO A 177 -14.47 -41.06 17.45
N TRP A 178 -15.66 -40.77 16.91
CA TRP A 178 -16.82 -41.69 16.93
C TRP A 178 -17.72 -41.52 15.70
#